data_AF-A0AAE6KSS5-F1
#
_entry.id   AF-A0AAE6KSS5-F1
#
_cell.length_a   1.000
_cell.length_b   1.000
_cell.length_c   1.000
_cell.angle_alpha   90.00
_cell.angle_beta   90.00
_cell.angle_gamma   90.00
#
_symmetry.space_group_name_H-M   'P 1'
#
loop_
_entity.id
_entity.type
_entity.pdbx_description
1 polymer ?
#
loop_
_entity_poly.entity_id
_entity_poly.type
_entity_poly.pdbx_seq_one_letter_code
_entity_poly.pdbx_strand_id
1 'polypeptide(L)'
;MSLALLRWGVFILLCLFAPQAVAGDAKPRRSEAKGARLVRLKNGQMLHHDAADAYRRMKAEARSKNIYLWVRSGYRSPAKQRRLYERYRKGKGPQAARPGRSNHQRGLAVDLVIGGVKTPTYDWLMSNACRFGFKRTVRSEPWHWEYRPRSTREPEPGRDCVGRPLKRQRTQSPPVASTEKS
;
A
#
# COMPACT_ATOMS: atom_id res chain seq x y z
N MET A 1 56.32 59.31 47.83
CA MET A 1 57.67 59.18 47.24
C MET A 1 57.53 58.51 45.90
N SER A 2 57.86 59.24 44.84
CA SER A 2 57.79 58.86 43.44
C SER A 2 58.74 57.71 43.10
N LEU A 3 58.31 56.78 42.24
CA LEU A 3 59.21 56.15 41.28
C LEU A 3 58.50 55.93 39.96
N ALA A 4 59.30 56.07 38.92
CA ALA A 4 58.95 56.46 37.58
C ALA A 4 59.32 55.34 36.59
N LEU A 5 58.56 55.30 35.48
CA LEU A 5 58.93 54.87 34.13
C LEU A 5 59.20 53.37 33.86
N LEU A 6 58.47 52.81 32.90
CA LEU A 6 59.04 52.49 31.58
C LEU A 6 57.92 52.23 30.54
N ARG A 7 58.06 52.88 29.38
CA ARG A 7 57.28 52.65 28.16
C ARG A 7 57.68 51.30 27.55
N TRP A 8 56.78 50.71 26.76
CA TRP A 8 56.94 49.97 25.48
C TRP A 8 55.53 49.43 25.19
N GLY A 9 54.74 50.03 24.30
CA GLY A 9 54.81 49.75 22.87
C GLY A 9 54.22 48.36 22.59
N VAL A 10 53.01 48.28 22.02
CA VAL A 10 52.55 47.24 21.07
C VAL A 10 51.13 47.61 20.62
N PHE A 11 51.02 47.85 19.31
CA PHE A 11 49.76 47.91 18.56
C PHE A 11 49.03 46.58 18.72
N ILE A 12 47.81 46.59 19.24
CA ILE A 12 46.89 45.45 19.10
C ILE A 12 45.75 45.89 18.19
N LEU A 13 45.94 45.54 16.91
CA LEU A 13 44.90 45.45 15.91
C LEU A 13 43.83 44.48 16.44
N LEU A 14 42.68 45.01 16.85
CA LEU A 14 41.54 44.19 17.26
C LEU A 14 40.95 43.55 15.99
N CYS A 15 41.47 42.40 15.59
CA CYS A 15 40.83 41.54 14.61
C CYS A 15 39.47 41.11 15.15
N LEU A 16 38.40 41.60 14.54
CA LEU A 16 37.04 41.08 14.70
C LEU A 16 37.01 39.63 14.19
N PHE A 17 37.26 38.67 15.09
CA PHE A 17 36.89 37.28 14.86
C PHE A 17 35.40 37.13 15.16
N ALA A 18 34.56 37.47 14.19
CA ALA A 18 33.22 36.90 14.14
C ALA A 18 33.38 35.39 13.93
N PRO A 19 32.78 34.51 14.75
CA PRO A 19 32.74 33.10 14.42
C PRO A 19 31.90 32.96 13.16
N GLN A 20 32.54 32.62 12.04
CA GLN A 20 31.81 32.11 10.89
C GLN A 20 31.16 30.80 11.31
N ALA A 21 29.84 30.83 11.47
CA ALA A 21 29.05 29.63 11.54
C ALA A 21 29.33 28.84 10.25
N VAL A 22 30.11 27.78 10.36
CA VAL A 22 30.21 26.76 9.33
C VAL A 22 28.81 26.19 9.21
N ALA A 23 28.05 26.66 8.23
CA ALA A 23 26.85 26.01 7.75
C ALA A 23 27.31 24.67 7.19
N GLY A 24 27.45 23.68 8.08
CA GLY A 24 27.61 22.30 7.67
C GLY A 24 26.42 21.96 6.79
N ASP A 25 26.70 21.40 5.61
CA ASP A 25 25.74 20.83 4.69
C ASP A 25 24.92 19.76 5.41
N ALA A 26 23.93 20.20 6.18
CA ALA A 26 22.92 19.34 6.74
C ALA A 26 22.06 18.92 5.56
N LYS A 27 22.43 17.79 4.93
CA LYS A 27 21.54 17.03 4.05
C LYS A 27 20.15 17.08 4.67
N PRO A 28 19.11 17.52 3.93
CA PRO A 28 17.78 17.66 4.50
C PRO A 28 17.44 16.34 5.17
N ARG A 29 17.18 16.39 6.48
CA ARG A 29 16.65 15.24 7.22
C ARG A 29 15.46 14.78 6.42
N ARG A 30 15.59 13.59 5.84
CA ARG A 30 14.57 12.91 5.04
C ARG A 30 13.25 13.14 5.76
N SER A 31 12.35 13.92 5.14
CA SER A 31 11.04 14.26 5.70
C SER A 31 10.48 13.02 6.38
N GLU A 32 10.11 13.11 7.66
CA GLU A 32 9.41 12.03 8.35
C GLU A 32 8.37 11.46 7.38
N ALA A 33 8.49 10.17 7.07
CA ALA A 33 7.63 9.53 6.10
C ALA A 33 6.19 9.74 6.55
N LYS A 34 5.48 10.65 5.86
CA LYS A 34 4.05 10.97 6.04
C LYS A 34 3.34 9.65 6.29
N GLY A 35 2.99 9.39 7.55
CA GLY A 35 2.53 8.07 7.98
C GLY A 35 1.44 7.60 7.04
N ALA A 36 1.50 6.33 6.62
CA ALA A 36 0.47 5.72 5.77
C ALA A 36 -0.90 6.21 6.23
N ARG A 37 -1.61 7.00 5.40
CA ARG A 37 -2.91 7.57 5.77
C ARG A 37 -3.90 6.42 5.84
N LEU A 38 -3.98 5.78 7.00
CA LEU A 38 -4.86 4.64 7.24
C LEU A 38 -6.28 5.14 7.42
N VAL A 39 -7.23 4.47 6.78
CA VAL A 39 -8.66 4.75 6.91
C VAL A 39 -9.38 3.53 7.42
N ARG A 40 -10.41 3.74 8.24
CA ARG A 40 -11.24 2.68 8.80
C ARG A 40 -12.34 2.28 7.81
N LEU A 41 -12.48 0.99 7.57
CA LEU A 41 -13.58 0.38 6.84
C LEU A 41 -14.79 0.21 7.77
N LYS A 42 -15.99 0.00 7.20
CA LYS A 42 -17.22 -0.19 7.98
C LYS A 42 -17.15 -1.32 9.01
N ASN A 43 -16.35 -2.36 8.74
CA ASN A 43 -16.16 -3.50 9.65
C ASN A 43 -14.99 -3.31 10.64
N GLY A 44 -14.52 -2.08 10.83
CA GLY A 44 -13.48 -1.74 11.80
C GLY A 44 -12.04 -2.05 11.36
N GLN A 45 -11.84 -2.83 10.29
CA GLN A 45 -10.51 -3.02 9.70
C GLN A 45 -9.98 -1.70 9.14
N MET A 46 -8.66 -1.55 9.06
CA MET A 46 -8.03 -0.35 8.51
C MET A 46 -7.19 -0.71 7.29
N LEU A 47 -7.10 0.19 6.31
CA LEU A 47 -6.24 0.07 5.13
C LEU A 47 -5.61 1.42 4.80
N HIS A 48 -4.52 1.42 4.03
CA HIS A 48 -4.05 2.64 3.39
C HIS A 48 -5.17 3.25 2.54
N HIS A 49 -5.31 4.58 2.52
CA HIS A 49 -6.43 5.25 1.84
C HIS A 49 -6.63 4.78 0.38
N ASP A 50 -5.58 4.75 -0.45
CA ASP A 50 -5.66 4.24 -1.83
C ASP A 50 -6.14 2.79 -1.92
N ALA A 51 -5.63 1.92 -1.02
CA ALA A 51 -6.03 0.52 -0.97
C ALA A 51 -7.49 0.38 -0.52
N ALA A 52 -7.96 1.26 0.37
CA ALA A 52 -9.35 1.29 0.80
C ALA A 52 -10.28 1.74 -0.33
N ASP A 53 -9.91 2.76 -1.10
CA ASP A 53 -10.71 3.25 -2.23
C ASP A 53 -10.77 2.21 -3.35
N ALA A 54 -9.64 1.57 -3.67
CA ALA A 54 -9.60 0.43 -4.58
C ALA A 54 -10.47 -0.74 -4.08
N TYR A 55 -10.37 -1.08 -2.79
CA TYR A 55 -11.20 -2.15 -2.20
C TYR A 55 -12.69 -1.82 -2.25
N ARG A 56 -13.08 -0.55 -2.02
CA ARG A 56 -14.48 -0.12 -2.12
C ARG A 56 -15.03 -0.29 -3.53
N ARG A 57 -14.28 0.10 -4.56
CA ARG A 57 -14.64 -0.13 -5.98
C ARG A 57 -14.76 -1.62 -6.29
N MET A 58 -13.75 -2.41 -5.90
CA MET A 58 -13.76 -3.87 -6.08
C MET A 58 -14.97 -4.53 -5.41
N LYS A 59 -15.25 -4.14 -4.17
CA LYS A 59 -16.40 -4.64 -3.39
C LYS A 59 -17.73 -4.25 -4.02
N ALA A 60 -17.86 -3.03 -4.54
CA ALA A 60 -19.08 -2.56 -5.20
C ALA A 60 -19.35 -3.36 -6.49
N GLU A 61 -18.32 -3.57 -7.31
CA GLU A 61 -18.48 -4.37 -8.54
C GLU A 61 -18.81 -5.84 -8.22
N ALA A 62 -18.10 -6.45 -7.26
CA ALA A 62 -18.41 -7.79 -6.78
C ALA A 62 -19.87 -7.92 -6.32
N ARG A 63 -20.35 -6.93 -5.55
CA ARG A 63 -21.72 -6.90 -5.06
C ARG A 63 -22.74 -6.84 -6.19
N SER A 64 -22.47 -6.12 -7.27
CA SER A 64 -23.35 -6.10 -8.45
C SER A 64 -23.49 -7.46 -9.15
N LYS A 65 -22.59 -8.42 -8.84
CA LYS A 65 -22.60 -9.80 -9.31
C LYS A 65 -23.01 -10.79 -8.23
N ASN A 66 -23.67 -10.33 -7.15
CA ASN A 66 -24.04 -11.13 -5.99
C ASN A 66 -22.85 -11.78 -5.25
N ILE A 67 -21.65 -11.20 -5.36
CA ILE A 67 -20.46 -11.63 -4.63
C ILE A 67 -20.17 -10.66 -3.48
N TYR A 68 -20.17 -11.16 -2.26
CA TYR A 68 -20.02 -10.35 -1.04
C TYR A 68 -18.60 -10.43 -0.49
N LEU A 69 -17.79 -9.40 -0.75
CA LEU A 69 -16.43 -9.34 -0.21
C LEU A 69 -16.41 -8.82 1.23
N TRP A 70 -15.74 -9.57 2.10
CA TRP A 70 -15.50 -9.23 3.51
C TRP A 70 -14.02 -9.31 3.89
N VAL A 71 -13.49 -8.24 4.48
CA VAL A 71 -12.11 -8.22 5.01
C VAL A 71 -12.08 -8.84 6.39
N ARG A 72 -11.42 -9.98 6.54
CA ARG A 72 -11.14 -10.60 7.84
C ARG A 72 -10.00 -9.89 8.56
N SER A 73 -8.96 -9.49 7.81
CA SER A 73 -7.76 -8.84 8.37
C SER A 73 -7.19 -7.83 7.38
N GLY A 74 -7.07 -6.57 7.80
CA GLY A 74 -6.45 -5.48 7.06
C GLY A 74 -5.12 -5.07 7.69
N TYR A 75 -4.99 -3.80 8.11
CA TYR A 75 -3.79 -3.29 8.78
C TYR A 75 -3.43 -4.11 10.02
N ARG A 76 -2.13 -4.32 10.20
CA ARG A 76 -1.55 -5.04 11.34
C ARG A 76 -0.42 -4.22 11.94
N SER A 77 -0.51 -3.91 13.22
CA SER A 77 0.54 -3.12 13.88
C SER A 77 1.90 -3.83 13.87
N PRO A 78 3.01 -3.08 13.90
CA PRO A 78 4.36 -3.66 14.01
C PRO A 78 4.52 -4.61 15.21
N ALA A 79 3.95 -4.26 16.36
CA ALA A 79 3.97 -5.10 17.55
C ALA A 79 3.24 -6.45 17.33
N LYS A 80 2.07 -6.43 16.67
CA LYS A 80 1.35 -7.67 16.33
C LYS A 80 2.16 -8.51 15.34
N GLN A 81 2.78 -7.90 14.33
CA GLN A 81 3.62 -8.65 13.38
C GLN A 81 4.82 -9.29 14.07
N ARG A 82 5.49 -8.59 14.99
CA ARG A 82 6.60 -9.16 15.79
C ARG A 82 6.18 -10.41 16.56
N ARG A 83 5.04 -10.35 17.27
CA ARG A 83 4.51 -11.52 17.98
C ARG A 83 4.21 -12.71 17.06
N LEU A 84 3.62 -12.47 15.89
CA LEU A 84 3.36 -13.52 14.91
C LEU A 84 4.67 -14.13 14.38
N TYR A 85 5.66 -13.29 14.08
CA TYR A 85 6.95 -13.75 13.59
C TYR A 85 7.72 -14.57 14.63
N GLU A 86 7.69 -14.17 15.91
CA GLU A 86 8.28 -14.93 17.01
C GLU A 86 7.60 -16.28 17.20
N ARG A 87 6.27 -16.34 17.11
CA ARG A 87 5.53 -17.61 17.14
C ARG A 87 5.91 -18.52 15.98
N TYR A 88 5.99 -17.99 14.76
CA TYR A 88 6.43 -18.73 13.58
C TYR A 88 7.83 -19.32 13.77
N ARG A 89 8.80 -18.51 14.24
CA ARG A 89 10.17 -18.99 14.50
C ARG A 89 10.25 -20.12 15.53
N LYS A 90 9.28 -20.19 16.45
CA LYS A 90 9.16 -21.25 17.47
C LYS A 90 8.34 -22.45 16.99
N GLY A 91 7.91 -22.50 15.73
CA GLY A 91 7.02 -23.55 15.20
C GLY A 91 5.59 -23.49 15.73
N LYS A 92 5.20 -22.41 16.43
CA LYS A 92 3.90 -22.27 17.11
C LYS A 92 2.89 -21.45 16.31
N GLY A 93 3.04 -21.36 14.99
CA GLY A 93 2.16 -20.58 14.14
C GLY A 93 2.51 -20.66 12.65
N PRO A 94 1.63 -20.13 11.78
CA PRO A 94 1.85 -20.14 10.34
C PRO A 94 3.06 -19.26 9.98
N GLN A 95 3.55 -19.42 8.74
CA GLN A 95 4.61 -18.59 8.20
C GLN A 95 4.27 -17.10 8.32
N ALA A 96 5.21 -16.33 8.85
CA ALA A 96 5.04 -14.89 9.05
C ALA A 96 6.25 -14.14 8.48
N ALA A 97 5.98 -13.03 7.79
CA ALA A 97 7.03 -12.13 7.33
C ALA A 97 7.80 -11.53 8.51
N ARG A 98 9.10 -11.25 8.30
CA ARG A 98 9.90 -10.48 9.26
C ARG A 98 9.20 -9.13 9.57
N PRO A 99 9.26 -8.64 10.82
CA PRO A 99 8.72 -7.33 11.16
C PRO A 99 9.26 -6.24 10.25
N GLY A 100 8.38 -5.36 9.78
CA GLY A 100 8.68 -4.30 8.80
C GLY A 100 8.59 -4.76 7.34
N ARG A 101 8.40 -6.06 7.07
CA ARG A 101 8.30 -6.59 5.70
C ARG A 101 6.88 -7.00 5.29
N SER A 102 5.93 -7.07 6.22
CA SER A 102 4.54 -7.43 5.90
C SER A 102 3.78 -6.26 5.28
N ASN A 103 3.04 -6.50 4.20
CA ASN A 103 2.14 -5.49 3.62
C ASN A 103 0.95 -5.14 4.50
N HIS A 104 0.54 -6.03 5.42
CA HIS A 104 -0.46 -5.66 6.42
C HIS A 104 0.03 -4.51 7.30
N GLN A 105 1.34 -4.41 7.59
CA GLN A 105 1.87 -3.27 8.34
C GLN A 105 1.81 -1.94 7.60
N ARG A 106 1.61 -1.97 6.28
CA ARG A 106 1.44 -0.78 5.44
C ARG A 106 -0.04 -0.49 5.13
N GLY A 107 -0.95 -1.35 5.58
CA GLY A 107 -2.37 -1.28 5.19
C GLY A 107 -2.60 -1.58 3.70
N LEU A 108 -1.65 -2.25 3.05
CA LEU A 108 -1.70 -2.58 1.62
C LEU A 108 -2.08 -4.04 1.35
N ALA A 109 -2.38 -4.82 2.39
CA ALA A 109 -2.84 -6.21 2.26
C ALA A 109 -4.21 -6.40 2.90
N VAL A 110 -5.01 -7.27 2.30
CA VAL A 110 -6.30 -7.74 2.81
C VAL A 110 -6.33 -9.26 2.82
N ASP A 111 -6.76 -9.81 3.95
CA ASP A 111 -7.19 -11.21 4.03
C ASP A 111 -8.72 -11.23 3.88
N LEU A 112 -9.20 -11.83 2.78
CA LEU A 112 -10.63 -11.89 2.44
C LEU A 112 -11.26 -13.20 2.90
N VAL A 113 -12.52 -13.14 3.31
CA VAL A 113 -13.32 -14.36 3.54
C VAL A 113 -13.74 -14.93 2.19
N ILE A 114 -13.08 -16.01 1.76
CA ILE A 114 -13.32 -16.64 0.46
C ILE A 114 -14.05 -17.98 0.53
N GLY A 115 -14.18 -18.59 1.72
CA GLY A 115 -14.80 -19.91 1.90
C GLY A 115 -14.00 -21.10 1.36
N GLY A 116 -13.01 -20.87 0.48
CA GLY A 116 -12.16 -21.89 -0.13
C GLY A 116 -11.72 -21.48 -1.53
N VAL A 117 -10.96 -22.33 -2.21
CA VAL A 117 -10.51 -22.09 -3.60
C VAL A 117 -11.51 -22.54 -4.67
N LYS A 118 -12.58 -23.25 -4.26
CA LYS A 118 -13.67 -23.70 -5.13
C LYS A 118 -14.96 -22.97 -4.76
N THR A 119 -14.92 -21.65 -4.81
CA THR A 119 -16.07 -20.80 -4.44
C THR A 119 -16.27 -19.68 -5.46
N PRO A 120 -17.52 -19.22 -5.66
CA PRO A 120 -17.80 -18.09 -6.55
C PRO A 120 -17.00 -16.83 -6.17
N THR A 121 -16.80 -16.60 -4.87
CA THR A 121 -16.02 -15.47 -4.37
C THR A 121 -14.55 -15.56 -4.80
N TYR A 122 -13.92 -16.73 -4.65
CA TYR A 122 -12.53 -16.92 -5.06
C TYR A 122 -12.37 -16.82 -6.58
N ASP A 123 -13.25 -17.45 -7.34
CA ASP A 123 -13.22 -17.40 -8.80
C ASP A 123 -13.39 -15.98 -9.33
N TRP A 124 -14.31 -15.21 -8.74
CA TRP A 124 -14.52 -13.81 -9.09
C TRP A 124 -13.27 -12.97 -8.79
N LEU A 125 -12.64 -13.16 -7.62
CA LEU A 125 -11.40 -12.45 -7.28
C LEU A 125 -10.28 -12.76 -8.26
N MET A 126 -10.09 -14.04 -8.60
CA MET A 126 -9.09 -14.46 -9.58
C MET A 126 -9.31 -13.82 -10.95
N SER A 127 -10.56 -13.68 -11.41
CA SER A 127 -10.87 -13.02 -12.68
C SER A 127 -10.78 -11.50 -12.66
N ASN A 128 -10.97 -10.84 -11.51
CA ASN A 128 -11.27 -9.40 -11.49
C ASN A 128 -10.36 -8.54 -10.60
N ALA A 129 -9.68 -9.10 -9.60
CA ALA A 129 -8.98 -8.30 -8.60
C ALA A 129 -7.87 -7.40 -9.19
N CYS A 130 -7.23 -7.83 -10.29
CA CYS A 130 -6.16 -7.06 -10.94
C CYS A 130 -6.63 -5.70 -11.48
N ARG A 131 -7.90 -5.60 -11.93
CA ARG A 131 -8.54 -4.36 -12.42
C ARG A 131 -8.68 -3.28 -11.34
N PHE A 132 -8.49 -3.68 -10.09
CA PHE A 132 -8.50 -2.80 -8.92
C PHE A 132 -7.11 -2.64 -8.31
N GLY A 133 -6.06 -3.12 -9.00
CA GLY A 133 -4.69 -3.09 -8.53
C GLY A 133 -4.38 -4.12 -7.43
N PHE A 134 -5.25 -5.10 -7.18
CA PHE A 134 -4.99 -6.18 -6.22
C PHE A 134 -4.38 -7.41 -6.90
N LYS A 135 -3.36 -7.97 -6.27
CA LYS A 135 -2.66 -9.17 -6.75
C LYS A 135 -2.55 -10.20 -5.63
N ARG A 136 -2.75 -11.47 -5.98
CA ARG A 136 -2.44 -12.59 -5.09
C ARG A 136 -0.94 -12.85 -5.13
N THR A 137 -0.26 -12.69 -4.01
CA THR A 137 1.21 -12.74 -3.95
C THR A 137 1.76 -13.89 -3.10
N VAL A 138 0.90 -14.54 -2.32
CA VAL A 138 1.28 -15.67 -1.47
C VAL A 138 0.55 -16.92 -1.95
N ARG A 139 1.29 -17.87 -2.56
CA ARG A 139 0.70 -19.04 -3.22
C ARG A 139 -0.13 -19.92 -2.27
N SER A 140 0.34 -20.10 -1.05
CA SER A 140 -0.30 -20.92 -0.01
C SER A 140 -1.47 -20.24 0.70
N GLU A 141 -1.69 -18.94 0.49
CA GLU A 141 -2.72 -18.15 1.17
C GLU A 141 -3.71 -17.60 0.15
N PRO A 142 -4.69 -18.41 -0.32
CA PRO A 142 -5.64 -17.98 -1.34
C PRO A 142 -6.52 -16.79 -0.92
N TRP A 143 -6.67 -16.55 0.39
CA TRP A 143 -7.37 -15.40 0.95
C TRP A 143 -6.55 -14.10 0.94
N HIS A 144 -5.24 -14.16 0.71
CA HIS A 144 -4.33 -13.03 0.86
C HIS A 144 -4.12 -12.27 -0.46
N TRP A 145 -4.50 -10.99 -0.45
CA TRP A 145 -4.41 -10.11 -1.62
C TRP A 145 -3.73 -8.81 -1.25
N GLU A 146 -2.83 -8.33 -2.11
CA GLU A 146 -2.06 -7.12 -1.87
C GLU A 146 -2.39 -6.07 -2.94
N TYR A 147 -2.66 -4.84 -2.49
CA TYR A 147 -2.81 -3.68 -3.35
C TYR A 147 -1.43 -3.24 -3.84
N ARG A 148 -1.21 -3.42 -5.15
CA ARG A 148 0.06 -3.17 -5.84
C ARG A 148 -0.21 -2.58 -7.23
N PRO A 149 -0.78 -1.37 -7.33
CA PRO A 149 -1.23 -0.80 -8.61
C PRO A 149 -0.10 -0.67 -9.63
N ARG A 150 1.14 -0.40 -9.19
CA ARG A 150 2.30 -0.28 -10.09
C ARG A 150 2.79 -1.60 -10.70
N SER A 151 2.55 -2.73 -10.02
CA SER A 151 3.04 -4.05 -10.46
C SER A 151 1.91 -5.03 -10.82
N THR A 152 0.67 -4.56 -10.77
CA THR A 152 -0.52 -5.32 -11.13
C THR A 152 -0.99 -4.75 -12.45
N ARG A 153 -0.82 -5.51 -13.53
CA ARG A 153 -1.24 -5.09 -14.85
C ARG A 153 -2.75 -5.30 -14.97
N GLU A 154 -3.40 -4.38 -15.68
CA GLU A 154 -4.73 -4.61 -16.21
C GLU A 154 -4.72 -5.86 -17.11
N PRO A 155 -5.87 -6.55 -17.23
CA PRO A 155 -5.94 -7.70 -18.11
C PRO A 155 -5.87 -7.25 -19.58
N GLU A 156 -5.34 -8.12 -20.44
CA GLU A 156 -5.35 -7.88 -21.89
C GLU A 156 -6.78 -7.71 -22.42
N PRO A 157 -6.99 -6.94 -23.50
CA PRO A 157 -8.32 -6.79 -24.11
C PRO A 157 -9.00 -8.15 -24.36
N GLY A 158 -10.24 -8.28 -23.86
CA GLY A 158 -11.02 -9.52 -24.00
C GLY A 158 -10.61 -10.68 -23.07
N ARG A 159 -9.70 -10.45 -22.11
CA ARG A 159 -9.28 -11.46 -21.12
C ARG A 159 -9.55 -11.02 -19.69
N ASP A 160 -9.56 -11.98 -18.78
CA ASP A 160 -9.64 -11.76 -17.34
C ASP A 160 -8.23 -11.64 -16.69
N CYS A 161 -8.18 -11.38 -15.39
CA CYS A 161 -6.93 -11.20 -14.64
C CYS A 161 -5.99 -12.42 -14.60
N VAL A 162 -6.45 -13.59 -15.05
CA VAL A 162 -5.63 -14.81 -15.17
C VAL A 162 -5.48 -15.24 -16.64
N GLY A 163 -5.83 -14.37 -17.59
CA GLY A 163 -5.65 -14.60 -19.02
C GLY A 163 -6.72 -15.47 -19.68
N ARG A 164 -7.81 -15.80 -18.99
CA ARG A 164 -8.92 -16.55 -19.59
C ARG A 164 -9.74 -15.62 -20.48
N PRO A 165 -10.26 -16.08 -21.64
CA PRO A 165 -11.16 -15.29 -22.46
C PRO A 165 -12.42 -14.89 -21.68
N LEU A 166 -12.80 -13.61 -21.77
CA LEU A 166 -14.09 -13.17 -21.27
C LEU A 166 -15.18 -13.77 -22.16
N LYS A 167 -16.21 -14.36 -21.55
CA LYS A 167 -17.42 -14.75 -22.29
C LYS A 167 -17.99 -13.48 -22.89
N ARG A 168 -18.13 -13.42 -24.23
CA ARG A 168 -18.84 -12.32 -24.88
C ARG A 168 -20.22 -12.26 -24.24
N GLN A 169 -20.50 -11.17 -23.52
CA GLN A 169 -21.88 -10.82 -23.29
C GLN A 169 -22.47 -10.61 -24.68
N ARG A 170 -23.63 -11.21 -24.99
CA ARG A 170 -24.40 -10.83 -26.18
C ARG A 170 -24.65 -9.32 -26.04
N THR A 171 -23.80 -8.51 -26.64
CA THR A 171 -24.08 -7.11 -26.87
C THR A 171 -25.38 -7.10 -27.65
N GLN A 172 -26.41 -6.45 -27.10
CA GLN A 172 -27.60 -6.13 -27.85
C GLN A 172 -27.15 -5.54 -29.18
N SER A 173 -27.47 -6.21 -30.28
CA SER A 173 -27.24 -5.65 -31.60
C SER A 173 -27.87 -4.25 -31.62
N PRO A 174 -27.19 -3.22 -32.16
CA PRO A 174 -27.86 -1.96 -32.43
C PRO A 174 -29.10 -2.23 -33.30
N PRO A 175 -30.21 -1.50 -33.11
CA PRO A 175 -31.40 -1.68 -33.92
C PRO A 175 -31.00 -1.53 -35.39
N VAL A 176 -31.27 -2.57 -36.18
CA VAL A 176 -31.10 -2.51 -37.63
C VAL A 176 -32.07 -1.44 -38.12
N ALA A 177 -31.53 -0.33 -38.64
CA ALA A 177 -32.32 0.69 -39.30
C ALA A 177 -33.00 0.05 -40.51
N SER A 178 -34.30 -0.18 -40.42
CA SER A 178 -35.15 -0.51 -41.55
C SER A 178 -35.27 0.73 -42.43
N THR A 179 -34.45 0.81 -43.47
CA THR A 179 -34.75 1.65 -44.63
C THR A 179 -35.93 1.03 -45.36
N GLU A 180 -37.13 1.55 -45.09
CA GLU A 180 -38.26 1.42 -45.99
C GLU A 180 -37.94 2.18 -47.29
N LYS A 181 -37.90 1.45 -48.39
CA LYS A 181 -37.97 2.01 -49.74
C LYS A 181 -39.42 2.42 -49.99
N SER A 182 -39.66 3.70 -50.27
CA SER A 182 -40.78 4.15 -51.11
C SER A 182 -40.27 4.34 -52.55
#